data_AF-A0A919WUF0-F1
#
_entry.id   AF-A0A919WUF0-F1
#
_cell.length_a   1.000
_cell.length_b   1.000
_cell.length_c   1.000
_cell.angle_alpha   90.00
_cell.angle_beta   90.00
_cell.angle_gamma   90.00
#
_symmetry.space_group_name_H-M   'P 1'
#
loop_
_entity.id
_entity.type
_entity.pdbx_description
1 polymer ?
#
loop_
_entity_poly.entity_id
_entity_poly.type
_entity_poly.pdbx_seq_one_letter_code
_entity_poly.pdbx_strand_id
1 'polypeptide(L)' 'MHLHIAPILLGKGIRLFDKIGTESIKLESNKIIDGSDVTHLKYKLLY' A
#
# COMPACT_ATOMS: atom_id res chain seq x y z
N MET A 1 0.22 -8.92 -0.81
CA MET A 1 1.04 -7.71 -0.55
C MET A 1 0.65 -7.12 0.80
N HIS A 2 1.62 -6.60 1.55
CA HIS A 2 1.40 -5.90 2.82
C HIS A 2 1.91 -4.47 2.66
N LEU A 3 1.08 -3.47 2.93
CA LEU A 3 1.43 -2.06 2.86
C LEU A 3 1.17 -1.39 4.22
N HIS A 4 2.16 -0.68 4.74
CA HIS A 4 2.06 0.01 6.03
C HIS A 4 2.12 1.52 5.78
N ILE A 5 1.09 2.23 6.22
CA ILE A 5 0.98 3.69 6.02
C ILE A 5 1.17 4.37 7.37
N ALA A 6 2.28 5.11 7.50
CA ALA A 6 2.48 6.01 8.63
C ALA A 6 1.76 7.35 8.37
N PRO A 7 1.20 8.01 9.40
CA PRO A 7 0.52 9.30 9.29
C PRO A 7 1.51 10.47 9.17
N ILE A 8 2.46 10.38 8.24
CA ILE A 8 3.54 11.35 8.05
C ILE A 8 3.65 11.73 6.57
N LEU A 9 3.81 13.02 6.30
CA LEU A 9 4.13 13.55 4.97
C LEU A 9 5.64 13.81 4.86
N LEU A 10 6.32 13.07 4.00
CA LEU A 10 7.80 13.11 3.91
C LEU A 10 8.36 14.31 3.12
N GLY A 11 7.55 15.01 2.32
CA GLY A 11 7.96 16.15 1.49
C GLY A 11 8.89 15.84 0.31
N LYS A 12 9.68 14.75 0.39
CA LYS A 12 10.53 14.19 -0.68
C LYS A 12 10.83 12.71 -0.39
N GLY A 13 11.26 11.96 -1.39
CA GLY A 13 11.64 10.56 -1.21
C GLY A 13 11.70 9.76 -2.52
N ILE A 14 11.82 8.44 -2.39
CA ILE A 14 11.75 7.49 -3.50
C ILE A 14 10.33 6.92 -3.54
N ARG A 15 9.71 6.93 -4.73
CA ARG A 15 8.36 6.40 -4.91
C ARG A 15 8.39 4.87 -4.91
N LEU A 16 7.59 4.25 -4.04
CA LEU A 16 7.49 2.79 -3.93
C LEU A 16 7.00 2.14 -5.24
N PHE A 17 6.09 2.79 -5.95
CA PHE A 17 5.47 2.29 -7.19
C PHE A 17 5.83 3.20 -8.38
N ASP A 18 7.11 3.29 -8.72
CA ASP A 18 7.58 4.17 -9.78
C ASP A 18 7.66 3.48 -11.16
N LYS A 19 7.87 2.16 -11.18
CA LYS A 19 8.21 1.40 -12.39
C LYS A 19 7.38 0.11 -12.53
N ILE A 20 6.09 0.19 -12.26
CA ILE A 20 5.18 -0.98 -12.29
C ILE A 20 4.45 -1.16 -13.63
N GLY A 21 4.75 -0.34 -14.65
CA GLY A 21 4.06 -0.33 -15.94
C GLY A 21 2.75 0.45 -15.93
N THR A 22 1.98 0.36 -17.02
CA THR A 22 0.69 1.06 -17.18
C THR A 22 -0.53 0.15 -17.01
N GLU A 23 -0.32 -1.17 -16.93
CA GLU A 23 -1.40 -2.14 -16.75
C GLU A 23 -1.94 -2.07 -15.32
N SER A 24 -3.27 -2.10 -15.19
CA SER A 24 -3.91 -2.09 -13.88
C SER A 24 -3.78 -3.45 -13.20
N ILE A 25 -3.18 -3.49 -12.02
CA ILE A 25 -3.14 -4.68 -11.18
C ILE A 25 -4.32 -4.66 -10.21
N LYS A 26 -5.24 -5.62 -10.33
CA LYS A 26 -6.38 -5.74 -9.42
C LYS A 26 -5.95 -6.38 -8.10
N LEU A 27 -6.29 -5.71 -7.00
CA LEU A 27 -6.00 -6.17 -5.65
C LEU A 27 -7.30 -6.25 -4.84
N GLU A 28 -7.50 -7.36 -4.16
CA GLU A 28 -8.58 -7.50 -3.18
C GLU A 28 -8.10 -6.98 -1.82
N SER A 29 -8.83 -6.03 -1.23
CA SER A 29 -8.56 -5.53 0.12
C SER A 29 -9.09 -6.51 1.14
N ASN A 30 -8.18 -7.14 1.88
CA ASN A 30 -8.52 -8.28 2.72
C ASN A 30 -8.77 -7.92 4.18
N LYS A 31 -8.21 -6.80 4.66
CA LYS A 31 -8.37 -6.27 6.03
C LYS A 31 -7.66 -4.92 6.18
N ILE A 32 -8.28 -3.98 6.89
CA ILE A 32 -7.61 -2.84 7.51
C ILE A 32 -7.47 -3.20 8.99
N ILE A 33 -6.25 -3.16 9.52
CA ILE A 33 -6.02 -3.28 10.97
C ILE A 33 -5.54 -1.91 11.43
N ASP A 34 -6.31 -1.27 12.31
CA ASP A 34 -5.86 -0.10 13.04
C ASP A 34 -4.79 -0.54 14.03
N GLY A 35 -3.53 -0.28 13.68
CA GLY A 35 -2.41 -0.29 14.61
C GLY A 35 -2.30 1.09 15.24
N SER A 36 -1.78 1.17 16.48
CA SER A 36 -1.81 2.37 17.32
C SER A 36 -1.36 3.67 16.64
N ASP A 37 -0.45 3.60 15.66
CA ASP A 37 0.06 4.75 14.91
C ASP A 37 0.24 4.50 13.40
N VAL A 38 -0.17 3.34 12.89
CA VAL A 38 0.07 2.92 11.49
C VAL A 38 -1.14 2.15 10.97
N THR A 39 -1.57 2.48 9.76
CA THR A 39 -2.59 1.70 9.07
C THR A 39 -1.94 0.52 8.35
N HIS A 40 -2.32 -0.70 8.73
CA HIS A 40 -1.86 -1.92 8.08
C HIS A 40 -2.87 -2.40 7.04
N LEU A 41 -2.44 -2.42 5.77
CA LEU A 41 -3.24 -2.88 4.64
C LEU A 41 -2.71 -4.22 4.12
N LYS A 42 -3.59 -5.22 4.03
CA LYS A 42 -3.29 -6.51 3.42
C LYS A 42 -4.09 -6.71 2.15
N TYR A 43 -3.39 -6.97 1.05
CA TYR A 43 -3.98 -7.22 -0.26
C TYR A 43 -3.67 -8.63 -0.76
N LYS A 44 -4.64 -9.24 -1.43
CA LYS A 44 -4.43 -10.40 -2.29
C LYS A 44 -4.46 -9.97 -3.75
N LEU A 45 -3.70 -10.67 -4.59
CA LEU A 45 -3.73 -10.48 -6.03
C LEU A 45 -4.97 -11.17 -6.60
N LEU A 46 -5.70 -10.47 -7.46
CA LEU A 46 -6.77 -11.06 -8.25
C LEU A 46 -6.24 -11.27 -9.67
N TYR A 47 -6.34 -12.51 -10.16
CA TYR A 47 -5.98 -12.90 -11.52
C TYR A 47 -7.18 -12.72 -12.44
#